data_AF-A0A2M8M3V2-F1
#
_entry.id   AF-A0A2M8M3V2-F1
#
_cell.length_a   1.000
_cell.length_b   1.000
_cell.length_c   1.000
_cell.angle_alpha   90.00
_cell.angle_beta   90.00
_cell.angle_gamma   90.00
#
_symmetry.space_group_name_H-M   'P 1'
#
loop_
_entity.id
_entity.type
_entity.pdbx_description
1 polymer ?
#
loop_
_entity_poly.entity_id
_entity_poly.type
_entity_poly.pdbx_seq_one_letter_code
_entity_poly.pdbx_strand_id
1 'polypeptide(L)' 'MEQKKEHSDLIKEHLKKRGITQTWLAKELGMSFSITNAYVCNRKQPNLVTIFKVADILNISPKYLVE' A
#
# COMPACT_ATOMS: atom_id res chain seq x y z
N MET A 1 21.66 -9.72 2.10
CA MET A 1 20.74 -8.57 2.15
C MET A 1 19.33 -9.13 2.22
N GLU A 2 18.86 -9.48 3.41
CA GLU A 2 17.52 -10.03 3.57
C GLU A 2 17.01 -9.53 4.92
N GLN A 3 16.47 -8.31 4.94
CA GLN A 3 15.72 -7.88 6.11
C GLN A 3 14.37 -8.60 6.04
N LYS A 4 14.31 -9.76 6.72
CA LYS A 4 13.09 -10.33 7.28
C LYS A 4 12.40 -9.23 8.07
N LYS A 5 11.39 -8.60 7.47
CA LYS A 5 10.45 -7.73 8.18
C LYS A 5 9.13 -8.48 8.24
N GLU A 6 9.05 -9.36 9.25
CA GLU A 6 7.83 -9.96 9.78
C GLU A 6 7.06 -8.86 10.53
N HIS A 7 6.52 -7.89 9.80
CA HIS A 7 5.42 -7.09 10.30
C HIS A 7 4.44 -6.96 9.15
N SER A 8 3.28 -7.58 9.32
CA SER A 8 2.21 -7.68 8.34
C SER A 8 1.69 -6.29 7.98
N ASP A 9 2.30 -5.69 6.97
CA ASP A 9 1.73 -4.54 6.29
C ASP A 9 0.50 -5.05 5.52
N LEU A 10 -0.72 -4.73 6.00
CA LEU A 10 -2.00 -5.16 5.39
C LEU A 10 -2.03 -4.88 3.89
N ILE A 11 -1.48 -3.74 3.47
CA ILE A 11 -1.36 -3.36 2.05
C ILE A 11 -0.49 -4.35 1.29
N LYS A 12 0.64 -4.78 1.86
CA LYS A 12 1.58 -5.72 1.23
C LYS A 12 0.96 -7.10 1.07
N GLU A 13 0.16 -7.55 2.05
CA GLU A 13 -0.56 -8.82 1.96
C GLU A 13 -1.65 -8.76 0.88
N HIS A 14 -2.42 -7.67 0.82
CA HIS A 14 -3.43 -7.47 -0.22
C HIS A 14 -2.83 -7.37 -1.62
N LEU A 15 -1.68 -6.69 -1.76
CA LEU A 15 -0.92 -6.64 -3.01
C LEU A 15 -0.43 -8.03 -3.42
N LYS A 16 0.12 -8.82 -2.48
CA LYS A 16 0.54 -10.20 -2.75
C LYS A 16 -0.63 -11.10 -3.16
N LYS A 17 -1.75 -11.04 -2.44
CA LYS A 17 -2.98 -11.80 -2.73
C LYS A 17 -3.50 -11.54 -4.15
N ARG A 18 -3.36 -10.30 -4.64
CA ARG A 18 -3.77 -9.91 -5.99
C ARG A 18 -2.67 -10.04 -7.06
N GLY A 19 -1.44 -10.38 -6.68
CA GLY A 19 -0.30 -10.42 -7.61
C GLY A 19 0.12 -9.04 -8.13
N ILE A 20 -0.24 -7.96 -7.43
CA ILE A 20 0.03 -6.58 -7.84
C ILE A 20 1.36 -6.12 -7.24
N THR A 21 2.18 -5.44 -8.04
CA THR A 21 3.45 -4.88 -7.58
C THR A 21 3.26 -3.49 -6.95
N GLN A 22 4.12 -3.14 -5.99
CA GLN A 22 4.14 -1.81 -5.39
C GLN A 22 4.44 -0.70 -6.42
N THR A 23 5.23 -1.01 -7.44
CA THR A 23 5.49 -0.12 -8.58
C THR A 23 4.24 0.16 -9.40
N TRP A 24 3.36 -0.83 -9.56
CA TRP A 24 2.07 -0.64 -10.21
C TRP A 24 1.15 0.28 -9.39
N LEU A 25 1.05 0.05 -8.07
CA LEU A 25 0.26 0.91 -7.18
C LEU A 25 0.79 2.36 -7.18
N ALA A 26 2.11 2.55 -7.19
CA ALA A 26 2.72 3.87 -7.29
C ALA A 26 2.34 4.58 -8.60
N LYS A 27 2.34 3.85 -9.71
CA LYS A 27 1.94 4.37 -11.02
C LYS A 27 0.47 4.78 -11.06
N GLU A 28 -0.43 3.95 -10.53
CA GLU A 28 -1.87 4.27 -10.47
C GLU A 28 -2.18 5.43 -9.53
N LEU A 29 -1.45 5.55 -8.42
CA LEU A 29 -1.58 6.70 -7.52
C LEU A 29 -0.97 8.00 -8.09
N GLY A 30 -0.18 7.90 -9.18
CA GLY A 30 0.62 9.01 -9.68
C GLY A 30 1.68 9.49 -8.69
N MET A 31 2.17 8.59 -7.83
CA MET A 31 3.14 8.88 -6.77
C MET A 31 4.46 8.15 -7.02
N SER A 32 5.54 8.67 -6.45
CA SER A 32 6.84 7.98 -6.52
C SER A 32 6.81 6.68 -5.71
N PHE A 33 7.53 5.67 -6.21
CA PHE A 33 7.69 4.38 -5.54
C PHE A 33 8.12 4.52 -4.07
N SER A 34 9.04 5.44 -3.77
CA SER A 34 9.49 5.70 -2.39
C SER A 34 8.38 6.17 -1.46
N ILE A 35 7.41 6.92 -1.97
CA ILE A 35 6.26 7.41 -1.20
C ILE A 35 5.31 6.24 -0.90
N THR A 36 4.96 5.45 -1.92
CA THR A 36 4.13 4.25 -1.75
C THR A 36 4.78 3.24 -0.83
N ASN A 37 6.10 3.03 -0.94
CA ASN A 37 6.85 2.15 -0.04
C ASN A 37 6.89 2.68 1.40
N ALA A 38 6.92 3.99 1.60
CA ALA A 38 6.81 4.58 2.93
C ALA A 38 5.43 4.34 3.56
N TYR A 39 4.35 4.37 2.77
CA TYR A 39 3.01 4.01 3.23
C TYR A 39 2.90 2.52 3.56
N VAL A 40 3.40 1.66 2.66
CA VAL A 40 3.38 0.21 2.86
C VAL A 40 4.15 -0.16 4.12
N CYS A 41 5.37 0.37 4.33
CA CYS A 41 6.21 0.03 5.48
C CYS A 41 5.85 0.82 6.76
N ASN A 42 4.67 1.45 6.79
CA ASN A 42 4.17 2.30 7.89
C ASN A 42 5.17 3.37 8.36
N ARG A 43 6.08 3.82 7.48
CA ARG A 43 7.06 4.88 7.79
C ARG A 43 6.46 6.28 7.69
N LYS A 44 5.35 6.40 6.94
CA LYS A 44 4.59 7.64 6.77
C LYS A 44 3.12 7.28 6.74
N GLN A 45 2.28 8.04 7.43
CA GLN A 45 0.84 7.86 7.28
C GLN A 45 0.36 8.47 5.96
N PRO A 46 -0.43 7.72 5.16
CA PRO A 46 -1.11 8.28 4.01
C PRO A 46 -2.25 9.19 4.43
N ASN A 47 -2.53 10.22 3.63
CA ASN A 47 -3.70 11.06 3.82
C ASN A 47 -4.97 10.26 3.50
N LEU A 48 -6.11 10.65 4.07
CA LEU A 48 -7.44 10.09 3.77
C LEU A 48 -7.69 9.96 2.26
N VAL A 49 -7.37 11.00 1.48
CA VAL A 49 -7.51 10.98 0.02
C VAL A 49 -6.71 9.84 -0.62
N THR A 50 -5.49 9.59 -0.14
CA THR A 50 -4.64 8.50 -0.64
C THR A 50 -5.22 7.15 -0.23
N ILE A 51 -5.71 7.01 0.99
CA ILE A 51 -6.35 5.77 1.48
C ILE A 51 -7.56 5.43 0.62
N PHE A 52 -8.44 6.39 0.34
CA PHE A 52 -9.59 6.18 -0.54
C PHE A 52 -9.18 5.83 -1.97
N LYS A 53 -8.16 6.49 -2.54
CA LYS A 53 -7.63 6.13 -3.86
C LYS A 53 -7.07 4.72 -3.90
N VAL A 54 -6.28 4.33 -2.89
CA VAL A 54 -5.75 2.96 -2.78
C VAL A 54 -6.89 1.94 -2.64
N ALA A 55 -7.90 2.26 -1.83
CA ALA A 55 -9.09 1.44 -1.65
C ALA A 55 -9.88 1.24 -2.95
N ASP A 56 -10.04 2.31 -3.73
CA ASP A 56 -10.71 2.31 -5.03
C ASP A 56 -9.94 1.47 -6.07
N ILE A 57 -8.63 1.72 -6.20
CA ILE A 57 -7.72 0.98 -7.10
C ILE A 57 -7.70 -0.52 -6.75
N LEU A 58 -7.63 -0.83 -5.45
CA LEU A 58 -7.62 -2.21 -4.97
C LEU A 58 -9.03 -2.81 -4.87
N ASN A 59 -10.09 -2.04 -5.14
CA ASN A 59 -11.49 -2.42 -4.98
C ASN A 59 -11.77 -3.09 -3.61
N ILE A 60 -11.29 -2.48 -2.53
CA ILE A 60 -11.48 -2.93 -1.15
C ILE A 60 -12.09 -1.80 -0.32
N SER A 61 -12.77 -2.14 0.77
CA SER A 61 -13.28 -1.13 1.68
C SER A 61 -12.12 -0.41 2.38
N PRO A 62 -12.10 0.94 2.44
CA PRO A 62 -11.04 1.70 3.11
C PRO A 62 -10.91 1.38 4.60
N LYS A 63 -11.93 0.75 5.22
CA LYS A 63 -11.83 0.21 6.58
C LYS A 63 -10.68 -0.79 6.73
N TYR A 64 -10.46 -1.65 5.75
CA TYR A 64 -9.37 -2.64 5.75
C TYR A 64 -7.96 -2.02 5.65
N LEU A 65 -7.87 -0.73 5.34
CA LEU A 65 -6.61 0.03 5.25
C LEU A 65 -6.32 0.83 6.54
N VAL A 66 -7.29 0.94 7.45
CA VAL A 66 -7.24 1.79 8.65
C VAL A 66 -7.38 0.99 9.95
N GLU A 67 -7.93 -0.22 9.88
CA GLU A 67 -8.03 -1.17 11.02
C GLU A 67 -6.69 -1.80 11.42
#